data_AF-Q66KV4-F1
#
_entry.id   AF-Q66KV4-F1
#
_cell.length_a   1.000
_cell.length_b   1.000
_cell.length_c   1.000
_cell.angle_alpha   90.00
_cell.angle_beta   90.00
_cell.angle_gamma   90.00
#
_symmetry.space_group_name_H-M   'P 1'
#
loop_
_entity.id
_entity.type
_entity.pdbx_description
1 polymer ?
#
loop_
_entity_poly.entity_id
_entity_poly.type
_entity_poly.pdbx_seq_one_letter_code
_entity_poly.pdbx_strand_id
1 'polypeptide(L)'
;MSSTSQKHRDFVAEPMGEKSVQCLAGIGDTLGRRLEEKGFDKAYVVLGQFLVLKKDEELFKEWLKDACSANAKQSRDCYGCLKEWCDAFL
;
A
#
# COMPACT_ATOMS: atom_id res chain seq x y z
N MET A 1 17.06 2.44 -15.17
CA MET A 1 17.01 2.34 -13.70
C MET A 1 15.77 3.09 -13.23
N SER A 2 14.67 2.39 -12.91
CA SER A 2 13.50 3.05 -12.33
C SER A 2 13.78 3.20 -10.84
N SER A 3 14.12 4.39 -10.38
CA SER A 3 14.18 4.64 -8.94
C SER A 3 12.76 4.57 -8.37
N THR A 4 12.63 4.01 -7.17
CA THR A 4 11.39 4.11 -6.40
C THR A 4 11.15 5.56 -5.98
N SER A 5 9.93 5.89 -5.57
CA SER A 5 9.65 7.24 -5.04
C SER A 5 10.34 7.46 -3.68
N GLN A 6 10.54 8.71 -3.26
CA GLN A 6 11.01 9.01 -1.90
C GLN A 6 10.08 8.41 -0.85
N LYS A 7 8.77 8.57 -1.05
CA LYS A 7 7.72 8.00 -0.20
C LYS A 7 7.84 6.49 -0.02
N HIS A 8 8.16 5.77 -1.10
CA HIS A 8 8.42 4.32 -1.03
C HIS A 8 9.63 4.04 -0.15
N ARG A 9 10.77 4.70 -0.41
CA ARG A 9 12.00 4.51 0.37
C ARG A 9 11.78 4.80 1.86
N ASP A 10 11.10 5.89 2.18
CA ASP A 10 10.80 6.28 3.57
C ASP A 10 9.90 5.26 4.26
N PHE A 11 8.97 4.67 3.52
CA PHE A 11 8.07 3.66 4.08
C PHE A 11 8.80 2.35 4.39
N VAL A 12 9.63 1.86 3.47
CA VAL A 12 10.32 0.56 3.58
C VAL A 12 11.60 0.61 4.43
N ALA A 13 12.06 1.79 4.83
CA ALA A 13 13.29 1.93 5.63
C ALA A 13 13.12 1.56 7.12
N GLU A 14 11.89 1.43 7.62
CA GLU A 14 11.60 1.20 9.04
C GLU A 14 10.34 0.35 9.26
N PRO A 15 10.15 -0.24 10.46
CA PRO A 15 8.92 -0.93 10.82
C PRO A 15 7.67 -0.03 10.62
N MET A 16 6.56 -0.63 10.19
CA MET A 16 5.36 0.10 9.75
C MET A 16 4.68 0.92 10.86
N GLY A 17 4.69 0.43 12.10
CA GLY A 17 4.04 1.08 13.24
C GLY A 17 2.60 1.52 12.94
N GLU A 18 2.24 2.70 13.44
CA GLU A 18 0.91 3.31 13.34
C GLU A 18 0.79 4.31 12.17
N LYS A 19 1.65 4.17 11.14
CA LYS A 19 1.66 5.06 9.96
C LYS A 19 0.28 5.11 9.31
N SER A 20 -0.13 6.30 8.88
CA SER A 20 -1.36 6.48 8.08
C SER A 20 -1.28 5.66 6.80
N VAL A 21 -2.43 5.22 6.29
CA VAL A 21 -2.55 4.62 4.96
C VAL A 21 -1.97 5.52 3.86
N GLN A 22 -2.02 6.84 4.07
CA GLN A 22 -1.45 7.84 3.17
C GLN A 22 0.08 7.82 3.15
N CYS A 23 0.76 7.07 4.02
CA CYS A 23 2.21 6.90 3.94
C CYS A 23 2.62 5.87 2.87
N LEU A 24 1.70 5.00 2.42
CA LEU A 24 2.00 3.99 1.41
C LEU A 24 2.30 4.63 0.05
N ALA A 25 3.32 4.12 -0.64
CA ALA A 25 3.57 4.51 -2.02
C ALA A 25 2.35 4.16 -2.90
N GLY A 26 2.06 4.98 -3.91
CA GLY A 26 0.87 4.83 -4.74
C GLY A 26 -0.44 5.34 -4.10
N ILE A 27 -0.49 5.55 -2.78
CA ILE A 27 -1.67 6.08 -2.08
C ILE A 27 -1.47 7.57 -1.78
N GLY A 28 -2.10 8.44 -2.56
CA GLY A 28 -2.18 9.89 -2.27
C GLY A 28 -3.44 10.24 -1.50
N ASP A 29 -3.61 11.51 -1.14
CA ASP A 29 -4.69 12.03 -0.28
C ASP A 29 -6.09 11.55 -0.72
N THR A 30 -6.40 11.62 -2.02
CA THR A 30 -7.72 11.19 -2.55
C THR A 30 -7.97 9.70 -2.35
N LEU A 31 -6.97 8.85 -2.58
CA LEU A 31 -7.10 7.41 -2.38
C LEU A 31 -7.10 7.07 -0.89
N GLY A 32 -6.28 7.76 -0.11
CA GLY A 32 -6.21 7.62 1.34
C GLY A 32 -7.54 7.91 2.01
N ARG A 33 -8.21 9.01 1.67
CA ARG A 33 -9.54 9.34 2.20
C ARG A 33 -10.59 8.26 1.89
N ARG A 34 -10.58 7.73 0.66
CA ARG A 34 -11.50 6.64 0.28
C ARG A 34 -11.21 5.34 1.03
N LEU A 35 -9.95 5.09 1.36
CA LEU A 35 -9.54 3.94 2.18
C LEU A 35 -9.96 4.16 3.65
N GLU A 36 -9.72 5.34 4.20
CA GLU A 36 -10.14 5.75 5.54
C GLU A 36 -11.66 5.63 5.72
N GLU A 37 -12.46 6.08 4.76
CA GLU A 37 -13.92 5.93 4.73
C GLU A 37 -14.38 4.46 4.78
N LYS A 38 -13.53 3.53 4.35
CA LYS A 38 -13.77 2.08 4.37
C LYS A 38 -13.12 1.37 5.56
N GLY A 39 -12.54 2.11 6.51
CA GLY A 39 -11.87 1.58 7.69
C GLY A 39 -10.40 1.17 7.48
N PHE A 40 -9.79 1.55 6.35
CA PHE A 40 -8.38 1.33 6.06
C PHE A 40 -7.57 2.61 6.32
N ASP A 41 -7.62 3.12 7.54
CA ASP A 41 -6.99 4.39 7.94
C ASP A 41 -5.48 4.26 8.24
N LYS A 42 -5.06 3.06 8.67
CA LYS A 42 -3.65 2.74 8.94
C LYS A 42 -3.05 1.83 7.89
N ALA A 43 -1.74 1.98 7.67
CA ALA A 43 -1.01 1.15 6.72
C ALA A 43 -1.06 -0.34 7.09
N TYR A 44 -1.06 -0.69 8.39
CA TYR A 44 -1.14 -2.09 8.81
C TYR A 44 -2.49 -2.74 8.51
N VAL A 45 -3.58 -1.96 8.37
CA VAL A 45 -4.89 -2.51 7.98
C VAL A 45 -4.85 -2.92 6.51
N VAL A 46 -4.24 -2.11 5.65
CA VAL A 46 -3.98 -2.46 4.25
C VAL A 46 -3.01 -3.64 4.14
N LEU A 47 -1.98 -3.70 4.99
CA LEU A 47 -1.10 -4.87 5.10
C LEU A 47 -1.90 -6.13 5.47
N GLY A 48 -2.82 -6.06 6.43
CA GLY A 48 -3.70 -7.17 6.80
C GLY A 48 -4.47 -7.71 5.59
N GLN A 49 -5.05 -6.82 4.79
CA GLN A 49 -5.72 -7.21 3.55
C GLN A 49 -4.77 -7.80 2.51
N PHE A 50 -3.58 -7.22 2.34
CA PHE A 50 -2.54 -7.76 1.47
C PHE A 50 -2.15 -9.19 1.85
N LEU A 51 -2.09 -9.50 3.13
CA LEU A 51 -1.81 -10.84 3.65
C LEU A 51 -3.00 -11.80 3.49
N VAL A 52 -4.23 -11.34 3.66
CA VAL A 52 -5.46 -12.13 3.35
C VAL A 52 -5.48 -12.57 1.89
N LEU A 53 -5.06 -11.68 0.98
CA LEU A 53 -4.90 -11.97 -0.44
C LEU A 53 -3.60 -12.75 -0.76
N LYS A 54 -2.91 -13.28 0.26
CA LYS A 54 -1.69 -14.10 0.14
C LYS A 54 -0.55 -13.41 -0.62
N LYS A 55 -0.47 -12.08 -0.53
CA LYS A 55 0.51 -11.26 -1.28
C LYS A 55 0.40 -11.45 -2.80
N ASP A 56 -0.75 -11.89 -3.31
CA ASP A 56 -0.99 -12.04 -4.74
C ASP A 56 -1.12 -10.66 -5.40
N GLU A 57 -0.30 -10.42 -6.42
CA GLU A 57 -0.19 -9.11 -7.05
C GLU A 57 -1.48 -8.68 -7.76
N GLU A 58 -2.09 -9.59 -8.51
CA GLU A 58 -3.25 -9.25 -9.34
C GLU A 58 -4.50 -9.12 -8.48
N LEU A 59 -4.72 -10.02 -7.52
CA LEU A 59 -5.82 -9.90 -6.55
C LEU A 59 -5.70 -8.63 -5.71
N PHE A 60 -4.48 -8.24 -5.29
CA PHE A 60 -4.29 -7.01 -4.54
C PHE A 60 -4.57 -5.76 -5.38
N LYS A 61 -4.10 -5.73 -6.64
CA LYS A 61 -4.36 -4.60 -7.54
C LYS A 61 -5.85 -4.46 -7.86
N GLU A 62 -6.54 -5.58 -8.07
CA GLU A 62 -7.99 -5.62 -8.29
C GLU A 62 -8.73 -5.10 -7.06
N TRP A 63 -8.41 -5.64 -5.87
CA TRP A 63 -8.99 -5.17 -4.61
C TRP A 63 -8.78 -3.68 -4.40
N LEU A 64 -7.56 -3.16 -4.61
CA LEU A 64 -7.26 -1.74 -4.37
C LEU A 64 -8.02 -0.84 -5.35
N LYS A 65 -8.19 -1.28 -6.60
CA LYS A 65 -9.04 -0.59 -7.58
C LYS A 65 -10.49 -0.54 -7.11
N ASP A 66 -11.04 -1.63 -6.58
CA ASP A 66 -12.41 -1.64 -6.08
C ASP A 66 -12.57 -0.86 -4.76
N ALA A 67 -11.52 -0.87 -3.93
CA ALA A 67 -11.50 -0.19 -2.64
C ALA A 67 -11.44 1.34 -2.81
N CYS A 68 -10.59 1.89 -3.69
CA CYS A 68 -10.39 3.34 -3.76
C CYS A 68 -10.23 3.91 -5.18
N SER A 69 -10.55 3.13 -6.22
CA SER A 69 -10.38 3.47 -7.64
C SER A 69 -8.93 3.77 -8.01
N ALA A 70 -7.99 3.04 -7.41
CA ALA A 70 -6.59 3.11 -7.78
C ALA A 70 -6.37 2.68 -9.25
N ASN A 71 -5.56 3.44 -9.98
CA ASN A 71 -5.15 3.06 -11.32
C ASN A 71 -3.98 2.06 -11.29
N ALA A 72 -3.64 1.51 -12.46
CA ALA A 72 -2.60 0.48 -12.59
C ALA A 72 -1.21 0.90 -12.07
N LYS A 73 -0.87 2.19 -12.13
CA LYS A 73 0.38 2.70 -11.57
C LYS A 73 0.31 2.75 -10.04
N GLN A 74 -0.76 3.33 -9.50
CA GLN A 74 -0.96 3.48 -8.06
C GLN A 74 -1.00 2.12 -7.35
N SER A 75 -1.72 1.15 -7.93
CA SER A 75 -1.81 -0.19 -7.36
C SER A 75 -0.50 -0.97 -7.45
N ARG A 76 0.26 -0.84 -8.54
CA ARG A 76 1.61 -1.41 -8.65
C ARG A 76 2.58 -0.79 -7.63
N ASP A 77 2.57 0.54 -7.49
CA ASP A 77 3.46 1.23 -6.56
C ASP A 77 3.14 0.82 -5.10
N CYS A 78 1.86 0.71 -4.74
CA CYS A 78 1.43 0.25 -3.41
C CYS A 78 1.80 -1.21 -3.15
N TYR A 79 1.54 -2.10 -4.13
CA TYR A 79 1.94 -3.50 -4.05
C TYR A 79 3.45 -3.66 -3.83
N GLY A 80 4.26 -2.99 -4.64
CA GLY A 80 5.73 -3.04 -4.52
C GLY A 80 6.22 -2.54 -3.17
N CYS A 81 5.61 -1.46 -2.66
CA CYS A 81 5.92 -0.92 -1.33
C CYS A 81 5.62 -1.91 -0.20
N LEU A 82 4.45 -2.57 -0.22
CA LEU A 82 4.10 -3.57 0.79
C LEU A 82 4.93 -4.83 0.67
N LYS A 83 5.22 -5.27 -0.57
CA LYS A 83 6.04 -6.45 -0.83
C LYS A 83 7.46 -6.26 -0.31
N GLU A 84 8.10 -5.13 -0.63
CA GLU A 84 9.45 -4.82 -0.16
C GLU A 84 9.49 -4.64 1.36
N TRP A 85 8.48 -3.98 1.94
CA TRP A 85 8.38 -3.88 3.39
C TRP A 85 8.25 -5.27 4.06
N CYS A 86 7.42 -6.16 3.50
CA CYS A 86 7.32 -7.53 4.02
C CYS A 86 8.66 -8.26 3.95
N ASP A 87 9.39 -8.15 2.83
CA ASP A 87 10.68 -8.83 2.67
C ASP A 87 11.73 -8.36 3.69
N ALA A 88 11.60 -7.14 4.21
CA ALA A 88 12.49 -6.58 5.23
C ALA A 88 12.06 -6.86 6.68
N PHE A 89 10.76 -6.92 6.97
CA PHE A 89 10.23 -6.88 8.34
C PHE A 89 9.24 -8.00 8.72
N LEU A 90 8.88 -8.91 7.80
CA LEU A 90 7.93 -10.00 8.04
C LEU A 90 8.39 -11.34 7.47
#